data_AF-A0A8C8AE75-F1
#
_entry.id   AF-A0A8C8AE75-F1
#
_cell.length_a   1.000
_cell.length_b   1.000
_cell.length_c   1.000
_cell.angle_alpha   90.00
_cell.angle_beta   90.00
_cell.angle_gamma   90.00
#
_symmetry.space_group_name_H-M   'P 1'
#
loop_
_entity.id
_entity.type
_entity.pdbx_description
1 polymer ?
#
loop_
_entity_poly.entity_id
_entity_poly.type
_entity_poly.pdbx_seq_one_letter_code
_entity_poly.pdbx_strand_id
1 'polypeptide(L)'
;ASLPLFLLQLNILVDTGSSNFAVGAAPHPFLRRYYQRQLSSTYRDLRKGVYVPYTQGKWEGELGTDLVTIPHGPNVTVRANIAAITESDKFFINGSNWEGILGLAYAEIARPDDSLEPFFDSLVKQTRVPNIFSLQLCGAGFSPNETEALASVGGSMVRARRAARGRGAALGALSRPEPTATPFAVGCRSSVASTARCMWGTSGTRPSGRSGTTRSSS
;
A
#
# COMPACT_ATOMS: atom_id res chain seq x y z
N ALA A 1 19.47 9.21 23.38
CA ALA A 1 18.10 9.42 22.87
C ALA A 1 18.06 9.00 21.40
N SER A 2 17.19 8.06 21.03
CA SER A 2 17.00 7.68 19.63
C SER A 2 16.34 8.83 18.88
N LEU A 3 16.97 9.31 17.80
CA LEU A 3 16.36 10.31 16.91
C LEU A 3 15.05 9.76 16.33
N PRO A 4 14.02 10.62 16.15
CA PRO A 4 12.76 10.19 15.56
C PRO A 4 12.98 9.70 14.12
N LEU A 5 12.39 8.54 13.82
CA LEU A 5 12.37 7.94 12.49
C LEU A 5 11.52 8.83 11.57
N PHE A 6 12.15 9.65 10.72
CA PHE A 6 11.40 10.45 9.75
C PHE A 6 10.89 9.53 8.63
N LEU A 7 9.63 9.14 8.71
CA LEU A 7 9.00 8.31 7.68
C LEU A 7 8.53 9.19 6.52
N LEU A 8 8.92 8.87 5.29
CA LEU A 8 8.31 9.50 4.12
C LEU A 8 6.98 8.79 3.84
N GLN A 9 5.88 9.54 3.97
CA GLN A 9 4.55 9.05 3.65
C GLN A 9 4.14 9.54 2.26
N LEU A 10 3.75 8.60 1.40
CA LEU A 10 3.24 8.85 0.05
C LEU A 10 1.85 8.23 -0.08
N ASN A 11 0.98 8.88 -0.82
CA ASN A 11 -0.29 8.33 -1.25
C ASN A 11 -0.09 7.63 -2.58
N ILE A 12 -0.58 6.40 -2.68
CA ILE A 12 -0.33 5.52 -3.80
C ILE A 12 -1.68 5.09 -4.40
N LEU A 13 -1.82 5.28 -5.70
CA LEU A 13 -2.94 4.76 -6.48
C LEU A 13 -2.89 3.24 -6.46
N VAL A 14 -4.02 2.59 -6.15
CA VAL A 14 -4.15 1.14 -6.25
C VAL A 14 -4.54 0.80 -7.69
N ASP A 15 -3.73 0.00 -8.38
CA ASP A 15 -3.94 -0.34 -9.79
C ASP A 15 -3.81 -1.85 -10.02
N THR A 16 -4.92 -2.50 -10.35
CA THR A 16 -4.94 -3.93 -10.72
C THR A 16 -4.68 -4.17 -12.20
N GLY A 17 -4.49 -3.11 -13.00
CA GLY A 17 -4.19 -3.16 -14.43
C GLY A 17 -2.71 -3.11 -14.78
N SER A 18 -1.82 -2.98 -13.79
CA SER A 18 -0.36 -2.97 -13.96
C SER A 18 0.36 -3.73 -12.83
N SER A 19 1.67 -3.96 -12.98
CA SER A 19 2.46 -4.80 -12.05
C SER A 19 3.66 -4.10 -11.41
N ASN A 20 3.91 -2.83 -11.76
CA ASN A 20 5.03 -2.07 -11.19
C ASN A 20 4.58 -1.29 -9.95
N PHE A 21 5.40 -1.30 -8.90
CA PHE A 21 5.34 -0.29 -7.87
C PHE A 21 6.24 0.88 -8.27
N ALA A 22 5.63 2.03 -8.58
CA ALA A 22 6.34 3.21 -9.08
C ALA A 22 5.91 4.47 -8.34
N VAL A 23 6.87 5.33 -7.98
CA VAL A 23 6.62 6.56 -7.20
C VAL A 23 7.37 7.72 -7.81
N GLY A 24 6.77 8.92 -7.79
CA GLY A 24 7.44 10.16 -8.15
C GLY A 24 8.71 10.33 -7.32
N ALA A 25 9.85 10.58 -7.98
CA ALA A 25 11.16 10.71 -7.34
C ALA A 25 11.94 11.97 -7.82
N ALA A 26 11.27 12.84 -8.57
CA ALA A 26 11.73 14.15 -8.97
C ALA A 26 10.63 15.21 -8.74
N PRO A 27 10.97 16.50 -8.64
CA PRO A 27 9.97 17.57 -8.59
C PRO A 27 9.03 17.53 -9.78
N HIS A 28 7.72 17.66 -9.53
CA HIS A 28 6.71 17.71 -10.58
C HIS A 28 5.57 18.67 -10.15
N PRO A 29 5.00 19.50 -11.05
CA PRO A 29 4.01 20.53 -10.68
C PRO A 29 2.77 19.99 -9.94
N PHE A 30 2.39 18.74 -10.20
CA PHE A 30 1.20 18.11 -9.61
C PHE A 30 1.51 17.27 -8.37
N LEU A 31 2.78 17.16 -7.96
CA LEU A 31 3.19 16.39 -6.79
C LEU A 31 3.46 17.33 -5.60
N ARG A 32 2.77 17.07 -4.48
CA ARG A 32 3.03 17.79 -3.21
C ARG A 32 4.30 17.30 -2.50
N ARG A 33 4.68 16.06 -2.77
CA ARG A 33 5.80 15.35 -2.16
C ARG A 33 6.30 14.30 -3.15
N TYR A 34 7.54 13.87 -3.01
CA TYR A 34 8.12 12.82 -3.85
C TYR A 34 9.18 12.05 -3.08
N TYR A 35 9.52 10.88 -3.61
CA TYR A 35 10.50 9.97 -3.06
C TYR A 35 11.93 10.49 -3.22
N GLN A 36 12.55 10.89 -2.10
CA GLN A 36 13.95 11.25 -2.03
C GLN A 36 14.83 10.03 -1.65
N ARG A 37 15.35 9.33 -2.67
CA ARG A 37 16.22 8.14 -2.54
C ARG A 37 17.39 8.36 -1.59
N GLN A 38 18.08 9.48 -1.72
CA GLN A 38 19.25 9.88 -0.96
C GLN A 38 19.00 10.00 0.55
N LEU A 39 17.73 10.16 0.97
CA LEU A 39 17.38 10.26 2.38
C LEU A 39 17.03 8.92 3.03
N SER A 40 17.15 7.82 2.29
CA SER A 40 16.94 6.47 2.81
C SER A 40 18.22 5.70 2.92
N SER A 41 18.52 5.28 4.16
CA SER A 41 19.62 4.37 4.47
C SER A 41 19.38 2.93 3.99
N THR A 42 18.16 2.58 3.61
CA THR A 42 17.76 1.22 3.20
C THR A 42 17.57 1.06 1.70
N TYR A 43 17.74 2.16 0.95
CA TYR A 43 17.68 2.18 -0.49
C TYR A 43 18.85 1.39 -1.08
N ARG A 44 18.54 0.58 -2.08
CA ARG A 44 19.54 -0.12 -2.89
C ARG A 44 19.22 0.15 -4.35
N ASP A 45 20.16 0.79 -5.01
CA ASP A 45 20.09 1.05 -6.44
C ASP A 45 20.31 -0.26 -7.22
N LEU A 46 19.45 -0.53 -8.21
CA LEU A 46 19.61 -1.65 -9.13
C LEU A 46 20.37 -1.25 -10.40
N ARG A 47 20.70 0.04 -10.58
CA ARG A 47 21.41 0.61 -11.74
C ARG A 47 20.77 0.23 -13.08
N LYS A 48 19.44 0.15 -13.10
CA LYS A 48 18.65 -0.22 -14.28
C LYS A 48 17.54 0.81 -14.48
N GLY A 49 17.45 1.37 -15.68
CA GLY A 49 16.33 2.22 -16.07
C GLY A 49 15.09 1.40 -16.43
N VAL A 50 13.92 2.03 -16.37
CA VAL A 50 12.66 1.45 -16.80
C VAL A 50 11.82 2.51 -17.50
N TYR A 51 11.19 2.10 -18.61
CA TYR A 51 10.31 2.92 -19.43
C TYR A 51 8.95 2.23 -19.54
N VAL A 52 7.87 2.95 -19.26
CA VAL A 52 6.51 2.38 -19.29
C VAL A 52 5.56 3.31 -20.05
N PRO A 53 5.15 2.95 -21.27
CA PRO A 53 4.11 3.65 -22.01
C PRO A 53 2.72 3.13 -21.60
N TYR A 54 1.78 4.05 -21.39
CA TYR A 54 0.35 3.75 -21.28
C TYR A 54 -0.38 4.19 -22.55
N THR A 55 -1.66 3.82 -22.67
CA THR A 55 -2.53 4.30 -23.76
C THR A 55 -2.62 5.83 -23.79
N GLN A 56 -2.62 6.46 -22.61
CA GLN A 56 -2.58 7.91 -22.44
C GLN A 56 -1.50 8.28 -21.42
N GLY A 57 -0.32 8.64 -21.92
CA GLY A 57 0.81 9.07 -21.11
C GLY A 57 1.90 8.00 -20.96
N LYS A 58 2.94 8.36 -20.21
CA LYS A 58 4.12 7.53 -19.97
C LYS A 58 4.86 7.98 -18.72
N TRP A 59 5.69 7.10 -18.20
CA TRP A 59 6.70 7.46 -17.21
C TRP A 59 8.01 6.71 -17.44
N GLU A 60 9.09 7.34 -17.01
CA GLU A 60 10.45 6.81 -17.04
C GLU A 60 11.05 6.94 -15.64
N GLY A 61 11.88 5.98 -15.26
CA GLY A 61 12.47 5.98 -13.92
C GLY A 61 13.63 5.03 -13.76
N GLU A 62 14.14 5.02 -12.53
CA GLU A 62 15.26 4.17 -12.13
C GLU A 62 14.78 3.11 -11.14
N LEU A 63 15.20 1.86 -11.35
CA LEU A 63 14.84 0.76 -10.49
C LEU A 63 15.74 0.71 -9.26
N GLY A 64 15.12 0.48 -8.11
CA GLY A 64 15.79 0.21 -6.85
C GLY A 64 14.95 -0.69 -5.96
N THR A 65 15.47 -1.00 -4.77
CA THR A 65 14.69 -1.64 -3.71
C THR A 65 14.72 -0.84 -2.43
N ASP A 66 13.63 -0.87 -1.68
CA ASP A 66 13.58 -0.29 -0.33
C ASP A 66 12.59 -1.02 0.58
N LEU A 67 12.59 -0.66 1.86
CA LEU A 67 11.65 -1.14 2.88
C LEU A 67 10.33 -0.37 2.79
N VAL A 68 9.24 -1.10 2.68
CA VAL A 68 7.90 -0.56 2.48
C VAL A 68 6.95 -1.07 3.57
N THR A 69 6.13 -0.16 4.12
CA THR A 69 5.12 -0.46 5.14
C THR A 69 3.79 0.18 4.76
N ILE A 70 2.66 -0.50 5.01
CA ILE A 70 1.31 0.04 4.80
C ILE A 70 0.69 0.30 6.18
N PRO A 71 0.56 1.57 6.64
CA PRO A 71 0.07 1.91 7.97
C PRO A 71 -1.29 1.31 8.34
N HIS A 72 -2.19 1.27 7.34
CA HIS A 72 -3.55 0.77 7.48
C HIS A 72 -3.72 -0.59 6.78
N GLY A 73 -2.65 -1.39 6.76
CA GLY A 73 -2.62 -2.74 6.21
C GLY A 73 -2.02 -3.74 7.20
N PRO A 74 -1.49 -4.87 6.71
CA PRO A 74 -0.77 -5.82 7.55
C PRO A 74 0.41 -5.13 8.24
N ASN A 75 0.61 -5.40 9.54
CA ASN A 75 1.71 -4.84 10.33
C ASN A 75 3.05 -5.55 10.01
N VAL A 76 3.50 -5.39 8.77
CA VAL A 76 4.72 -5.99 8.22
C VAL A 76 5.48 -4.94 7.43
N THR A 77 6.79 -5.15 7.30
CA THR A 77 7.65 -4.34 6.45
C THR A 77 8.39 -5.27 5.51
N VAL A 78 8.34 -4.97 4.21
CA VAL A 78 8.92 -5.82 3.17
C VAL A 78 9.90 -5.04 2.32
N ARG A 79 10.93 -5.71 1.82
CA ARG A 79 11.80 -5.13 0.79
C ARG A 79 11.14 -5.35 -0.57
N ALA A 80 10.76 -4.28 -1.26
CA ALA A 80 10.12 -4.36 -2.57
C ALA A 80 10.93 -3.62 -3.63
N ASN A 81 10.75 -4.03 -4.89
CA ASN A 81 11.18 -3.25 -6.05
C ASN A 81 10.37 -1.96 -6.12
N ILE A 82 11.04 -0.85 -6.42
CA ILE A 82 10.45 0.48 -6.57
C ILE A 82 11.04 1.10 -7.84
N ALA A 83 10.19 1.53 -8.76
CA ALA A 83 10.58 2.43 -9.84
C ALA A 83 10.49 3.88 -9.34
N ALA A 84 11.64 4.54 -9.24
CA ALA A 84 11.75 5.95 -8.91
C ALA A 84 11.54 6.78 -10.18
N ILE A 85 10.33 7.29 -10.38
CA ILE A 85 9.92 8.05 -11.56
C ILE A 85 10.66 9.38 -11.58
N THR A 86 11.50 9.58 -12.60
CA THR A 86 12.26 10.81 -12.81
C THR A 86 11.64 11.69 -13.89
N GLU A 87 10.93 11.09 -14.85
CA GLU A 87 10.27 11.78 -15.95
C GLU A 87 8.89 11.18 -16.21
N SER A 88 7.95 12.02 -16.62
CA SER A 88 6.60 11.57 -16.96
C SER A 88 5.89 12.54 -17.90
N ASP A 89 4.99 12.00 -18.73
CA ASP A 89 4.05 12.78 -19.54
C ASP A 89 2.65 12.23 -19.34
N LYS A 90 1.68 13.11 -19.01
CA LYS A 90 0.27 12.77 -18.73
C LYS A 90 0.07 11.60 -17.75
N PHE A 91 1.00 11.39 -16.82
CA PHE A 91 0.88 10.37 -15.78
C PHE A 91 0.25 10.94 -14.51
N PHE A 92 0.91 11.91 -13.87
CA PHE A 92 0.37 12.54 -12.67
C PHE A 92 -0.83 13.42 -13.01
N ILE A 93 -1.90 13.29 -12.22
CA ILE A 93 -3.14 14.07 -12.40
C ILE A 93 -3.16 15.20 -11.37
N ASN A 94 -3.39 16.42 -11.84
CA ASN A 94 -3.53 17.58 -10.96
C ASN A 94 -4.70 17.40 -9.98
N GLY A 95 -4.48 17.68 -8.70
CA GLY A 95 -5.51 17.56 -7.65
C GLY A 95 -5.83 16.14 -7.18
N SER A 96 -5.17 15.11 -7.73
CA SER A 96 -5.47 13.69 -7.42
C SER A 96 -5.03 13.21 -6.04
N ASN A 97 -4.07 13.93 -5.41
CA ASN A 97 -3.49 13.64 -4.11
C ASN A 97 -2.69 12.32 -3.99
N TRP A 98 -2.35 11.66 -5.10
CA TRP A 98 -1.44 10.51 -5.12
C TRP A 98 -0.10 10.86 -5.77
N GLU A 99 0.97 10.23 -5.32
CA GLU A 99 2.35 10.48 -5.74
C GLU A 99 3.05 9.23 -6.31
N GLY A 100 2.30 8.17 -6.52
CA GLY A 100 2.75 6.94 -7.15
C GLY A 100 1.61 5.98 -7.43
N ILE A 101 1.95 4.83 -7.99
CA ILE A 101 1.04 3.76 -8.36
C ILE A 101 1.57 2.43 -7.81
N LEU A 102 0.66 1.60 -7.31
CA LEU A 102 0.91 0.25 -6.84
C LEU A 102 0.23 -0.73 -7.78
N GLY A 103 1.01 -1.26 -8.72
CA GLY A 103 0.60 -2.38 -9.55
C GLY A 103 0.38 -3.65 -8.73
N LEU A 104 -0.81 -4.24 -8.84
CA LEU A 104 -1.22 -5.47 -8.16
C LEU A 104 -1.48 -6.64 -9.11
N ALA A 105 -1.20 -6.47 -10.41
CA ALA A 105 -1.22 -7.57 -11.37
C ALA A 105 0.07 -8.43 -11.28
N TYR A 106 0.14 -9.45 -12.13
CA TYR A 106 1.19 -10.47 -12.10
C TYR A 106 2.47 -10.05 -12.82
N ALA A 107 3.58 -10.73 -12.51
CA ALA A 107 4.89 -10.44 -13.06
C ALA A 107 4.97 -10.43 -14.60
N GLU A 108 4.11 -11.19 -15.28
CA GLU A 108 4.07 -11.30 -16.75
C GLU A 108 3.94 -9.94 -17.47
N ILE A 109 3.27 -8.96 -16.86
CA ILE A 109 3.13 -7.60 -17.42
C ILE A 109 3.98 -6.55 -16.68
N ALA A 110 4.89 -6.99 -15.82
CA ALA A 110 5.85 -6.10 -15.19
C ALA A 110 6.84 -5.53 -16.22
N ARG A 111 7.29 -4.30 -15.96
CA ARG A 111 8.32 -3.64 -16.75
C ARG A 111 9.62 -3.56 -15.96
N PRO A 112 10.78 -3.72 -16.60
CA PRO A 112 10.97 -3.94 -18.04
C PRO A 112 10.63 -5.35 -18.53
N ASP A 113 10.61 -6.32 -17.62
CA ASP A 113 10.39 -7.74 -17.90
C ASP A 113 9.89 -8.45 -16.61
N ASP A 114 9.50 -9.72 -16.73
CA ASP A 114 8.89 -10.54 -15.67
C ASP A 114 9.85 -10.95 -14.55
N SER A 115 11.16 -10.70 -14.70
CA SER A 115 12.14 -10.91 -13.63
C SER A 115 12.00 -9.89 -12.51
N LEU A 116 11.32 -8.75 -12.76
CA LEU A 116 11.08 -7.74 -11.75
C LEU A 116 9.86 -8.12 -10.88
N GLU A 117 10.14 -8.73 -9.73
CA GLU A 117 9.12 -9.16 -8.76
C GLU A 117 8.17 -8.01 -8.36
N PRO A 118 6.85 -8.14 -8.60
CA PRO A 118 5.83 -7.18 -8.16
C PRO A 118 5.73 -7.06 -6.63
N PHE A 119 5.14 -5.97 -6.16
CA PHE A 119 5.03 -5.71 -4.72
C PHE A 119 4.26 -6.82 -3.96
N PHE A 120 3.14 -7.31 -4.51
CA PHE A 120 2.32 -8.29 -3.83
C PHE A 120 3.01 -9.66 -3.72
N ASP A 121 3.76 -10.05 -4.75
CA ASP A 121 4.66 -11.22 -4.70
C ASP A 121 5.70 -11.08 -3.58
N SER A 122 6.37 -9.92 -3.48
CA SER A 122 7.31 -9.63 -2.39
C SER A 122 6.64 -9.72 -1.02
N LEU A 123 5.40 -9.20 -0.89
CA LEU A 123 4.63 -9.22 0.34
C LEU A 123 4.34 -10.65 0.80
N VAL A 124 3.83 -11.49 -0.10
CA VAL A 124 3.48 -12.88 0.20
C VAL A 124 4.73 -13.72 0.47
N LYS A 125 5.81 -13.56 -0.32
CA LYS A 125 7.05 -14.33 -0.15
C LYS A 125 7.78 -14.03 1.16
N GLN A 126 7.77 -12.77 1.61
CA GLN A 126 8.52 -12.34 2.79
C GLN A 126 7.74 -12.43 4.09
N THR A 127 6.43 -12.71 4.04
CA THR A 127 5.55 -12.65 5.20
C THR A 127 4.60 -13.85 5.25
N ARG A 128 3.65 -13.82 6.20
CA ARG A 128 2.55 -14.80 6.29
C ARG A 128 1.22 -14.23 5.79
N VAL A 129 1.25 -13.10 5.09
CA VAL A 129 0.05 -12.52 4.49
C VAL A 129 -0.46 -13.51 3.44
N PRO A 130 -1.73 -13.96 3.52
CA PRO A 130 -2.31 -14.84 2.51
C PRO A 130 -2.22 -14.23 1.11
N ASN A 131 -2.02 -15.07 0.09
CA ASN A 131 -1.95 -14.64 -1.31
C ASN A 131 -3.33 -14.31 -1.88
N ILE A 132 -4.02 -13.35 -1.27
CA ILE A 132 -5.33 -12.85 -1.66
C ILE A 132 -5.51 -11.44 -1.13
N PHE A 133 -6.15 -10.59 -1.93
CA PHE A 133 -6.61 -9.26 -1.50
C PHE A 133 -8.02 -9.01 -2.06
N SER A 134 -8.73 -8.06 -1.47
CA SER A 134 -10.08 -7.64 -1.89
C SER A 134 -10.17 -6.12 -1.90
N LEU A 135 -10.90 -5.56 -2.85
CA LEU A 135 -11.11 -4.12 -2.97
C LEU A 135 -12.59 -3.78 -2.83
N GLN A 136 -12.90 -2.79 -1.99
CA GLN A 136 -14.20 -2.16 -1.92
C GLN A 136 -14.03 -0.69 -2.31
N LEU A 137 -14.53 -0.32 -3.48
CA LEU A 137 -14.48 1.05 -3.99
C LEU A 137 -15.83 1.74 -3.73
N CYS A 138 -15.84 2.70 -2.81
CA CYS A 138 -17.03 3.47 -2.47
C CYS A 138 -16.99 4.80 -3.21
N GLY A 139 -17.48 4.81 -4.47
CA GLY A 139 -17.73 6.06 -5.17
C GLY A 139 -18.76 6.89 -4.40
N ALA A 140 -18.52 8.19 -4.24
CA ALA A 140 -19.57 9.08 -3.76
C ALA A 140 -20.63 9.12 -4.86
N GLY A 141 -21.77 8.47 -4.63
CA GLY A 141 -22.93 8.64 -5.51
C GLY A 141 -23.29 10.12 -5.50
N PHE A 142 -23.17 10.77 -6.65
CA PHE A 142 -23.53 12.18 -6.77
C PHE A 142 -25.04 12.31 -6.55
N SER A 143 -25.46 13.21 -5.66
CA SER A 143 -26.79 13.82 -5.83
C SER A 143 -26.70 14.75 -7.04
N PRO A 144 -27.72 14.82 -7.92
CA PRO A 144 -27.62 15.57 -9.19
C PRO A 144 -27.36 17.09 -9.06
N ASN A 145 -27.22 17.62 -7.84
CA ASN A 145 -27.02 19.03 -7.56
C ASN A 145 -25.62 19.41 -7.02
N GLU A 146 -24.68 18.47 -6.86
CA GLU A 146 -23.32 18.81 -6.43
C GLU A 146 -22.29 18.51 -7.53
N THR A 147 -21.72 19.59 -8.06
CA THR A 147 -20.68 19.61 -9.07
C THR A 147 -19.43 18.85 -8.61
N GLU A 148 -19.00 17.89 -9.43
CA GLU A 148 -17.68 17.23 -9.48
C GLU A 148 -16.88 17.16 -8.17
N ALA A 149 -17.33 16.34 -7.23
CA ALA A 149 -16.45 15.79 -6.21
C ALA A 149 -15.39 14.88 -6.87
N LEU A 150 -14.15 15.37 -6.94
CA LEU A 150 -12.97 14.62 -7.34
C LEU A 150 -12.87 13.31 -6.53
N ALA A 151 -13.09 12.18 -7.19
CA ALA A 151 -12.92 10.86 -6.61
C ALA A 151 -11.44 10.64 -6.26
N SER A 152 -11.07 10.82 -4.99
CA SER A 152 -9.73 10.49 -4.50
C SER A 152 -9.65 8.97 -4.25
N VAL A 153 -9.09 8.24 -5.22
CA VAL A 153 -8.77 6.82 -5.10
C VAL A 153 -7.29 6.70 -4.76
N GLY A 154 -6.95 6.70 -3.48
CA GLY A 154 -5.56 6.58 -3.03
C GLY A 154 -5.46 5.91 -1.67
N GLY A 155 -4.60 4.90 -1.55
CA GLY A 155 -4.19 4.33 -0.27
C GLY A 155 -2.96 5.07 0.26
N SER A 156 -2.85 5.26 1.57
CA SER A 156 -1.65 5.89 2.15
C SER A 156 -0.61 4.84 2.55
N MET A 157 0.64 5.05 2.15
CA MET A 157 1.77 4.18 2.44
C MET A 157 2.86 4.98 3.15
N VAL A 158 3.47 4.39 4.18
CA VAL A 158 4.50 5.04 5.00
C VAL A 158 5.78 4.22 4.90
N ARG A 159 6.89 4.88 4.63
CA ARG A 159 8.18 4.21 4.57
C ARG A 159 8.98 4.37 5.85
N ALA A 160 9.38 3.24 6.43
CA ALA A 160 10.43 3.11 7.44
C ALA A 160 11.79 3.61 6.93
N ARG A 161 12.23 4.80 7.38
CA ARG A 161 13.67 5.08 7.46
C ARG A 161 14.27 4.16 8.52
N ARG A 162 15.51 3.72 8.39
CA ARG A 162 16.27 3.21 9.55
C ARG A 162 17.32 4.26 9.88
N ALA A 163 17.35 4.78 11.11
CA ALA A 163 18.51 5.55 11.54
C ALA A 163 19.76 4.67 11.37
N ALA A 164 20.81 5.19 10.73
CA ALA A 164 22.07 4.47 10.59
C ALA A 164 22.58 4.11 12.00
N ARG A 165 22.60 2.82 12.34
CA ARG A 165 23.02 2.35 13.66
C ARG A 165 24.53 2.12 13.62
N GLY A 166 25.27 2.89 14.43
CA GLY A 166 26.64 2.57 14.80
C GLY A 166 26.72 1.17 15.44
N ARG A 167 27.83 0.47 15.18
CA ARG A 167 28.09 -0.92 15.58
C ARG A 167 27.80 -1.17 17.08
N GLY A 168 27.14 -2.29 17.41
CA GLY A 168 27.09 -2.79 18.79
C GLY A 168 26.01 -3.82 19.13
N ALA A 169 26.48 -5.06 19.34
CA ALA A 169 25.99 -6.14 20.22
C ALA A 169 24.63 -6.86 19.98
N ALA A 170 24.73 -8.19 19.96
CA ALA A 170 23.67 -9.19 19.95
C ALA A 170 23.12 -9.49 21.36
N LEU A 171 21.90 -10.03 21.45
CA LEU A 171 21.48 -11.16 22.32
C LEU A 171 19.95 -11.34 22.35
N GLY A 172 19.51 -12.60 22.38
CA GLY A 172 18.29 -13.04 23.10
C GLY A 172 17.05 -13.39 22.27
N ALA A 173 16.87 -14.69 21.99
CA ALA A 173 15.62 -15.27 21.50
C ALA A 173 14.64 -15.53 22.66
N LEU A 174 13.33 -15.35 22.42
CA LEU A 174 12.28 -15.89 23.28
C LEU A 174 11.04 -16.28 22.45
N SER A 175 10.38 -17.35 22.86
CA SER A 175 9.52 -18.24 22.06
C SER A 175 8.01 -18.05 22.31
N ARG A 176 7.21 -18.21 21.22
CA ARG A 176 5.77 -18.67 21.13
C ARG A 176 4.64 -17.78 21.71
N PRO A 177 3.34 -17.98 21.34
CA PRO A 177 2.71 -19.02 20.49
C PRO A 177 1.86 -18.50 19.28
N GLU A 178 1.36 -19.45 18.47
CA GLU A 178 0.44 -19.27 17.32
C GLU A 178 -0.95 -18.70 17.68
N PRO A 179 -1.64 -18.09 16.69
CA PRO A 179 -3.07 -18.31 16.56
C PRO A 179 -3.52 -18.74 15.15
N THR A 180 -4.48 -19.66 15.16
CA THR A 180 -5.31 -20.24 14.10
C THR A 180 -5.87 -19.23 13.10
N ALA A 181 -5.83 -19.60 11.81
CA ALA A 181 -6.36 -18.82 10.70
C ALA A 181 -7.86 -19.06 10.49
N THR A 182 -8.64 -17.98 10.52
CA THR A 182 -10.01 -17.90 9.97
C THR A 182 -10.06 -16.79 8.92
N PRO A 183 -10.82 -16.95 7.82
CA PRO A 183 -10.84 -15.97 6.72
C PRO A 183 -11.54 -14.67 7.14
N PHE A 184 -10.97 -13.52 6.74
CA PHE A 184 -11.43 -12.17 7.09
C PHE A 184 -12.05 -11.46 5.88
N ALA A 185 -13.13 -10.70 6.10
CA ALA A 185 -13.78 -9.83 5.12
C ALA A 185 -13.60 -8.36 5.51
N VAL A 186 -13.31 -7.50 4.54
CA VAL A 186 -13.21 -6.03 4.68
C VAL A 186 -14.61 -5.44 4.58
N GLY A 187 -15.04 -4.68 5.59
CA GLY A 187 -16.34 -3.99 5.59
C GLY A 187 -16.20 -2.51 5.95
N CYS A 188 -16.81 -1.63 5.14
CA CYS A 188 -16.92 -0.20 5.44
C CYS A 188 -17.99 0.07 6.51
N ARG A 189 -17.63 0.74 7.62
CA ARG A 189 -18.59 1.59 8.35
C ARG A 189 -18.58 2.97 7.74
N SER A 190 -19.74 3.40 7.23
CA SER A 190 -20.01 4.74 6.75
C SER A 190 -19.91 5.74 7.91
N SER A 191 -18.84 6.53 7.94
CA SER A 191 -18.83 7.84 8.57
C SER A 191 -18.39 8.85 7.54
N VAL A 192 -19.03 10.00 7.55
CA VAL A 192 -19.07 11.06 6.55
C VAL A 192 -17.66 11.64 6.31
N ALA A 193 -16.85 10.95 5.51
CA ALA A 193 -15.63 11.43 4.87
C ALA A 193 -15.18 10.35 3.87
N SER A 194 -15.44 10.57 2.58
CA SER A 194 -15.12 9.62 1.52
C SER A 194 -13.60 9.54 1.33
N THR A 195 -12.97 8.61 2.02
CA THR A 195 -11.62 8.11 1.74
C THR A 195 -11.80 6.63 1.45
N ALA A 196 -11.25 6.13 0.35
CA ALA A 196 -11.10 4.68 0.16
C ALA A 196 -10.22 4.17 1.30
N ARG A 197 -10.86 3.70 2.36
CA ARG A 197 -10.21 3.25 3.57
C ARG A 197 -10.09 1.74 3.44
N CYS A 198 -8.87 1.26 3.25
CA CYS A 198 -8.54 -0.13 3.53
C CYS A 198 -8.86 -0.40 5.02
N MET A 199 -10.05 -0.93 5.32
CA MET A 199 -10.49 -1.26 6.68
C MET A 199 -10.33 -2.76 6.92
N TRP A 200 -9.35 -3.16 7.71
CA TRP A 200 -9.17 -4.55 8.11
C TRP A 200 -10.03 -4.76 9.37
N GLY A 201 -11.21 -5.37 9.21
CA GLY A 201 -12.18 -5.54 10.30
C GLY A 201 -12.02 -6.87 11.04
N THR A 202 -12.13 -6.85 12.38
CA THR A 202 -12.31 -8.05 13.22
C THR A 202 -13.80 -8.32 13.42
N SER A 203 -14.27 -9.53 13.12
CA SER A 203 -15.67 -9.91 13.33
C SER A 203 -15.96 -10.08 14.82
N GLY A 204 -16.89 -9.28 15.35
CA GLY A 204 -17.43 -9.42 16.70
C GLY A 204 -18.26 -10.69 16.86
N THR A 205 -18.14 -11.30 18.03
CA THR A 205 -18.95 -12.41 18.52
C THR A 205 -20.45 -12.08 18.46
N ARG A 206 -21.25 -12.97 17.88
CA ARG A 206 -22.71 -13.02 18.13
C ARG A 206 -22.91 -13.19 19.64
N PRO A 207 -23.82 -12.44 20.29
CA PRO A 207 -24.23 -12.78 21.64
C PRO A 207 -24.99 -14.11 21.58
N SER A 208 -24.43 -15.13 22.22
CA SER A 208 -25.10 -16.39 22.52
C SER A 208 -26.21 -16.14 23.54
N GLY A 209 -27.43 -15.91 23.07
CA GLY A 209 -28.62 -16.05 23.91
C GLY A 209 -28.97 -17.53 24.06
N ARG A 210 -28.76 -18.10 25.25
CA ARG A 210 -29.29 -19.42 25.62
C ARG A 210 -30.27 -19.29 26.79
N SER A 211 -31.39 -19.98 26.61
CA SER A 211 -32.38 -20.47 27.57
C SER A 211 -33.42 -19.50 28.14
N GLY A 212 -34.67 -19.87 27.87
CA GLY A 212 -35.90 -19.41 28.50
C GLY A 212 -37.03 -20.36 28.11
N THR A 213 -37.06 -21.53 28.72
CA THR A 213 -38.20 -22.45 28.73
C THR A 213 -39.40 -21.78 29.40
N THR A 214 -40.54 -21.69 28.71
CA THR A 214 -41.85 -21.64 29.37
C THR A 214 -42.86 -22.48 28.60
N ARG A 215 -43.63 -23.21 29.40
CA ARG A 215 -44.63 -24.22 29.10
C ARG A 215 -46.01 -23.56 29.31
N SER A 216 -46.95 -23.79 28.40
CA SER A 216 -48.40 -23.62 28.58
C SER A 216 -49.05 -24.41 27.44
N SER A 217 -49.93 -25.42 27.57
CA SER A 217 -50.95 -25.80 28.56
C SER A 217 -51.88 -24.66 28.97
N SER A 218 -52.78 -24.29 28.06
CA SER A 218 -54.25 -24.42 28.18
C SER A 218 -54.89 -24.02 26.85
#